data_AF-A0A529FFP8-F1
#
_entry.id   AF-A0A529FFP8-F1
#
_cell.length_a   1.000
_cell.length_b   1.000
_cell.length_c   1.000
_cell.angle_alpha   90.00
_cell.angle_beta   90.00
_cell.angle_gamma   90.00
#
_symmetry.space_group_name_H-M   'P 1'
#
loop_
_entity.id
_entity.type
_entity.pdbx_description
1 polymer ?
#
loop_
_entity_poly.entity_id
_entity_poly.type
_entity_poly.pdbx_seq_one_letter_code
_entity_poly.pdbx_strand_id
1 'polypeptide(L)'
;VLATDIKTASLFAEPRRIVDADEAIEKLSTVLPEIDYEQTYHKLKSGAGFVWLQRQLTPKQQADIMQLGIPGFGFRTEKRRFYPSGETSSYIVGLTNIDNQGISGMEKYIDDQGLTDLQASGLAVARDLKPVRLSIDLRIQNVVR
;
A
#
# COMPACT_ATOMS: atom_id res chain seq x y z
N VAL A 1 -20.99 -0.24 -1.11
CA VAL A 1 -19.70 0.37 -1.51
C VAL A 1 -18.91 -0.71 -2.23
N LEU A 2 -18.45 -0.43 -3.46
CA LEU A 2 -17.77 -1.41 -4.30
C LEU A 2 -16.25 -1.41 -4.07
N ALA A 3 -15.66 -0.22 -3.96
CA ALA A 3 -14.28 -0.01 -3.58
C ALA A 3 -14.17 1.28 -2.74
N THR A 4 -13.19 1.34 -1.83
CA THR A 4 -12.91 2.51 -1.00
C THR A 4 -11.42 2.61 -0.69
N ASP A 5 -10.91 3.81 -0.48
CA ASP A 5 -9.55 3.98 0.05
C ASP A 5 -9.56 3.80 1.56
N ILE A 6 -8.59 3.03 2.06
CA ILE A 6 -8.21 2.99 3.46
C ILE A 6 -6.80 3.54 3.62
N LYS A 7 -6.53 4.19 4.75
CA LYS A 7 -5.18 4.66 5.08
C LYS A 7 -4.40 3.51 5.71
N THR A 8 -3.22 3.23 5.19
CA THR A 8 -2.30 2.22 5.71
C THR A 8 -0.93 2.84 5.94
N ALA A 9 -0.15 2.32 6.88
CA ALA A 9 1.22 2.74 7.07
C ALA A 9 2.17 1.86 6.25
N SER A 10 3.19 2.45 5.65
CA SER A 10 4.27 1.74 4.98
C SER A 10 5.59 2.09 5.65
N LEU A 11 6.35 1.05 6.01
CA LEU A 11 7.64 1.14 6.67
C LEU A 11 8.73 1.43 5.65
N PHE A 12 9.50 2.46 5.94
CA PHE A 12 10.76 2.75 5.26
C PHE A 12 11.90 2.77 6.28
N ALA A 13 13.11 2.64 5.76
CA ALA A 13 14.34 2.86 6.50
C ALA A 13 15.20 3.94 5.84
N GLU A 14 15.98 4.62 6.66
CA GLU A 14 17.09 5.49 6.29
C GLU A 14 18.39 4.76 6.67
N PRO A 15 18.97 3.91 5.79
CA PRO A 15 20.18 3.13 6.06
C PRO A 15 21.32 3.89 6.74
N ARG A 16 21.52 5.15 6.37
CA ARG A 16 22.57 6.02 6.94
C ARG A 16 22.39 6.33 8.43
N ARG A 17 21.21 6.09 8.99
CA ARG A 17 20.87 6.33 10.41
C ARG A 17 20.75 5.05 11.22
N ILE A 18 20.94 3.90 10.58
CA ILE A 18 20.94 2.60 11.22
C ILE A 18 22.34 2.32 11.72
N VAL A 19 22.47 2.06 13.01
CA VAL A 19 23.76 1.80 13.68
C VAL A 19 24.17 0.35 13.46
N ASP A 20 23.26 -0.58 13.74
CA ASP A 20 23.44 -2.02 13.58
C ASP A 20 22.32 -2.59 12.72
N ALA A 21 22.68 -3.02 11.51
CA ALA A 21 21.72 -3.56 10.54
C ALA A 21 21.26 -4.97 10.91
N ASP A 22 22.13 -5.76 11.55
CA ASP A 22 21.86 -7.13 11.98
C ASP A 22 20.87 -7.11 13.17
N GLU A 23 21.11 -6.27 14.18
CA GLU A 23 20.17 -6.10 15.30
C GLU A 23 18.80 -5.56 14.83
N ALA A 24 18.82 -4.58 13.91
CA ALA A 24 17.60 -3.97 13.38
C ALA A 24 16.71 -5.00 12.66
N ILE A 25 17.30 -5.87 11.84
CA ILE A 25 16.55 -6.86 11.08
C ILE A 25 16.08 -8.03 11.96
N GLU A 26 16.87 -8.47 12.93
CA GLU A 26 16.46 -9.48 13.89
C GLU A 26 15.21 -9.02 14.65
N LYS A 27 15.24 -7.79 15.18
CA LYS A 27 14.10 -7.18 15.86
C LYS A 27 12.91 -7.03 14.91
N LEU A 28 13.12 -6.57 13.68
CA LEU A 28 12.03 -6.40 12.71
C LEU A 28 11.36 -7.74 12.36
N SER A 29 12.15 -8.81 12.24
CA SER A 29 11.66 -10.16 11.91
C SER A 29 10.74 -10.73 12.99
N THR A 30 10.81 -10.24 14.24
CA THR A 30 9.87 -10.63 15.31
C THR A 30 8.46 -10.12 15.07
N VAL A 31 8.30 -8.99 14.36
CA VAL A 31 7.00 -8.38 14.05
C VAL A 31 6.54 -8.74 12.63
N LEU A 32 7.48 -8.89 11.71
CA LEU A 32 7.25 -9.23 10.30
C LEU A 32 7.94 -10.57 9.97
N PRO A 33 7.35 -11.72 10.35
CA PRO A 33 7.98 -13.02 10.15
C PRO A 33 8.15 -13.40 8.67
N GLU A 34 7.34 -12.83 7.78
CA GLU A 34 7.43 -13.04 6.33
C GLU A 34 8.49 -12.17 5.62
N ILE A 35 9.25 -11.35 6.34
CA ILE A 35 10.24 -10.47 5.72
C ILE A 35 11.45 -11.26 5.19
N ASP A 36 11.90 -10.93 3.98
CA ASP A 36 13.12 -11.51 3.42
C ASP A 36 14.33 -10.93 4.15
N TYR A 37 15.01 -11.79 4.91
CA TYR A 37 16.14 -11.41 5.75
C TYR A 37 17.30 -10.85 4.91
N GLU A 38 17.78 -11.63 3.94
CA GLU A 38 18.93 -11.28 3.11
C GLU A 38 18.67 -9.99 2.31
N GLN A 39 17.51 -9.91 1.65
CA GLN A 39 17.16 -8.73 0.87
C GLN A 39 17.07 -7.48 1.75
N THR A 40 16.45 -7.60 2.92
CA THR A 40 16.30 -6.47 3.84
C THR A 40 17.65 -6.06 4.40
N TYR A 41 18.49 -7.01 4.80
CA TYR A 41 19.85 -6.72 5.28
C TYR A 41 20.65 -5.93 4.25
N HIS A 42 20.64 -6.36 2.99
CA HIS A 42 21.29 -5.64 1.90
C HIS A 42 20.72 -4.22 1.71
N LYS A 43 19.40 -4.03 1.84
CA LYS A 43 18.79 -2.69 1.81
C LYS A 43 19.29 -1.82 2.97
N LEU A 44 19.36 -2.37 4.19
CA LEU A 44 19.83 -1.64 5.38
C LEU A 44 21.34 -1.31 5.30
N LYS A 45 22.15 -2.14 4.63
CA LYS A 45 23.59 -1.90 4.40
C LYS A 45 23.90 -1.06 3.15
N SER A 46 22.92 -0.80 2.29
CA SER A 46 23.14 -0.17 0.98
C SER A 46 23.70 1.27 1.02
N GLY A 47 23.65 1.94 2.19
CA GLY A 47 24.03 3.35 2.33
C GLY A 47 23.08 4.34 1.64
N ALA A 48 21.94 3.86 1.12
CA ALA A 48 20.91 4.69 0.53
C ALA A 48 20.31 5.66 1.57
N GLY A 49 19.80 6.80 1.10
CA GLY A 49 19.10 7.75 1.98
C GLY A 49 17.70 7.25 2.40
N PHE A 50 17.10 6.37 1.60
CA PHE A 50 15.73 5.90 1.79
C PHE A 50 15.56 4.53 1.12
N VAL A 51 14.96 3.57 1.82
CA VAL A 51 14.58 2.25 1.27
C VAL A 51 13.22 1.83 1.80
N TRP A 52 12.40 1.23 0.93
CA TRP A 52 11.15 0.60 1.36
C TRP A 52 11.41 -0.78 1.95
N LEU A 53 10.87 -1.04 3.14
CA LEU A 53 11.00 -2.32 3.82
C LEU A 53 9.72 -3.14 3.68
N GLN A 54 8.57 -2.56 4.05
CA GLN A 54 7.27 -3.22 3.98
C GLN A 54 6.18 -2.19 3.72
N ARG A 55 5.25 -2.50 2.82
CA ARG A 55 4.08 -1.64 2.55
C ARG A 55 2.83 -2.21 3.20
N GLN A 56 1.84 -1.34 3.42
CA GLN A 56 0.49 -1.72 3.87
C GLN A 56 0.46 -2.46 5.22
N LEU A 57 1.23 -1.99 6.20
CA LEU A 57 1.22 -2.49 7.56
C LEU A 57 -0.14 -2.30 8.22
N THR A 58 -0.49 -3.28 9.05
CA THR A 58 -1.60 -3.14 10.00
C THR A 58 -1.26 -2.13 11.10
N PRO A 59 -2.26 -1.48 11.72
CA PRO A 59 -2.01 -0.57 12.85
C PRO A 59 -1.26 -1.24 14.00
N LYS A 60 -1.51 -2.54 14.23
CA LYS A 60 -0.80 -3.33 15.24
C LYS A 60 0.67 -3.49 14.90
N GLN A 61 1.00 -3.96 13.68
CA GLN A 61 2.39 -4.09 13.24
C GLN A 61 3.14 -2.75 13.30
N GLN A 62 2.48 -1.65 12.90
CA GLN A 62 3.07 -0.31 13.00
C GLN A 62 3.42 0.05 14.45
N ALA A 63 2.50 -0.18 15.39
CA ALA A 63 2.73 0.09 16.81
C ALA A 63 3.85 -0.78 17.38
N ASP A 64 3.84 -2.08 17.06
CA ASP A 64 4.85 -3.04 17.51
C ASP A 64 6.24 -2.65 16.98
N ILE A 65 6.36 -2.27 15.70
CA ILE A 65 7.63 -1.81 15.11
C ILE A 65 8.09 -0.49 15.76
N MET A 66 7.18 0.43 16.04
CA MET A 66 7.50 1.68 16.72
C MET A 66 8.04 1.42 18.14
N GLN A 67 7.54 0.39 18.82
CA GLN A 67 7.99 -0.03 20.15
C GLN A 67 9.40 -0.63 20.14
N LEU A 68 9.87 -1.18 19.00
CA LEU A 68 11.24 -1.70 18.87
C LEU A 68 12.30 -0.60 19.00
N GLY A 69 11.93 0.67 18.79
CA GLY A 69 12.82 1.82 18.99
C GLY A 69 14.02 1.86 18.04
N ILE A 70 13.90 1.26 16.85
CA ILE A 70 15.02 1.14 15.90
C ILE A 70 15.27 2.50 15.22
N PRO A 71 16.47 3.11 15.38
CA PRO A 71 16.78 4.38 14.74
C PRO A 71 16.85 4.22 13.21
N GLY A 72 16.33 5.22 12.50
CA GLY A 72 16.31 5.23 11.04
C GLY A 72 15.09 4.53 10.43
N PHE A 73 14.24 3.85 11.21
CA PHE A 73 12.94 3.39 10.74
C PHE A 73 11.90 4.52 10.82
N GLY A 74 11.02 4.56 9.82
CA GLY A 74 9.94 5.54 9.76
C GLY A 74 8.75 5.02 8.99
N PHE A 75 7.64 5.74 9.09
CA PHE A 75 6.39 5.37 8.42
C PHE A 75 5.91 6.47 7.49
N ARG A 76 5.40 6.07 6.33
CA ARG A 76 4.61 6.93 5.45
C ARG A 76 3.19 6.42 5.38
N THR A 77 2.22 7.32 5.53
CA THR A 77 0.82 6.98 5.33
C THR A 77 0.52 6.93 3.83
N GLU A 78 0.05 5.78 3.37
CA GLU A 78 -0.35 5.52 1.99
C GLU A 78 -1.84 5.18 1.93
N LYS A 79 -2.42 5.31 0.74
CA LYS A 79 -3.79 4.87 0.48
C LYS A 79 -3.72 3.48 -0.14
N ARG A 80 -4.60 2.58 0.31
CA ARG A 80 -4.81 1.26 -0.25
C ARG A 80 -6.27 1.12 -0.64
N ARG A 81 -6.54 0.64 -1.86
CA ARG A 81 -7.90 0.26 -2.27
C ARG A 81 -8.37 -0.98 -1.51
N PHE A 82 -9.55 -0.88 -0.91
CA PHE A 82 -10.26 -1.95 -0.23
C PHE A 82 -11.57 -2.24 -0.97
N TYR A 83 -11.87 -3.53 -1.19
CA TYR A 83 -13.03 -4.00 -1.96
C TYR A 83 -13.99 -4.78 -1.04
N PRO A 84 -15.00 -4.14 -0.43
CA PRO A 84 -15.85 -4.78 0.58
C PRO A 84 -16.63 -6.00 0.06
N SER A 85 -16.98 -5.99 -1.23
CA SER A 85 -17.75 -7.07 -1.87
C SER A 85 -16.88 -8.21 -2.41
N GLY A 86 -15.56 -8.14 -2.21
CA GLY A 86 -14.61 -9.19 -2.58
C GLY A 86 -14.79 -9.69 -4.02
N GLU A 87 -14.89 -11.01 -4.16
CA GLU A 87 -15.00 -11.71 -5.45
C GLU A 87 -16.28 -11.36 -6.23
N THR A 88 -17.38 -11.03 -5.55
CA THR A 88 -18.70 -10.87 -6.19
C THR A 88 -18.74 -9.74 -7.22
N SER A 89 -17.93 -8.70 -7.01
CA SER A 89 -17.82 -7.55 -7.93
C SER A 89 -16.43 -7.35 -8.52
N SER A 90 -15.47 -8.26 -8.24
CA SER A 90 -14.06 -8.07 -8.61
C SER A 90 -13.85 -8.00 -10.13
N TYR A 91 -14.62 -8.76 -10.91
CA TYR A 91 -14.52 -8.73 -12.38
C TYR A 91 -15.00 -7.41 -13.01
N ILE A 92 -15.99 -6.76 -12.39
CA ILE A 92 -16.54 -5.50 -12.90
C ILE A 92 -15.71 -4.32 -12.40
N VAL A 93 -15.48 -4.28 -11.08
CA VAL A 93 -14.72 -3.18 -10.46
C VAL A 93 -13.26 -3.24 -10.89
N GLY A 94 -12.68 -4.43 -10.97
CA GLY A 94 -11.27 -4.63 -11.23
C GLY A 94 -10.42 -4.55 -9.96
N LEU A 95 -9.11 -4.37 -10.16
CA LEU A 95 -8.11 -4.30 -9.11
C LEU A 95 -7.16 -3.12 -9.34
N THR A 96 -6.44 -2.74 -8.28
CA THR A 96 -5.37 -1.75 -8.30
C THR A 96 -4.04 -2.40 -7.93
N ASN A 97 -2.93 -1.81 -8.38
CA ASN A 97 -1.58 -2.21 -7.96
C ASN A 97 -1.21 -1.64 -6.58
N ILE A 98 0.04 -1.89 -6.16
CA ILE A 98 0.59 -1.42 -4.88
C ILE A 98 0.70 0.11 -4.77
N ASP A 99 0.71 0.82 -5.90
CA ASP A 99 0.73 2.28 -6.00
C ASP A 99 -0.68 2.87 -6.16
N ASN A 100 -1.71 2.05 -5.94
CA ASN A 100 -3.12 2.40 -6.01
C ASN A 100 -3.60 2.80 -7.42
N GLN A 101 -2.90 2.35 -8.47
CA GLN A 101 -3.27 2.53 -9.87
C GLN A 101 -4.10 1.36 -10.37
N GLY A 102 -5.18 1.63 -11.08
CA GLY A 102 -6.09 0.67 -11.68
C GLY A 102 -5.43 -0.17 -12.75
N ILE A 103 -5.45 -1.50 -12.59
CA ILE A 103 -4.86 -2.45 -13.54
C ILE A 103 -5.90 -3.23 -14.34
N SER A 104 -7.15 -3.27 -13.88
CA SER A 104 -8.25 -3.94 -14.59
C SER A 104 -9.60 -3.30 -14.30
N GLY A 105 -10.62 -3.71 -15.04
CA GLY A 105 -12.02 -3.33 -14.82
C GLY A 105 -12.26 -1.82 -14.86
N MET A 106 -13.19 -1.38 -14.02
CA MET A 106 -13.52 0.04 -13.88
C MET A 106 -12.39 0.86 -13.25
N GLU A 107 -11.57 0.29 -12.36
CA GLU A 107 -10.41 1.00 -11.78
C GLU A 107 -9.45 1.44 -12.89
N LYS A 108 -9.08 0.54 -13.81
CA LYS A 108 -8.22 0.89 -14.95
C LYS A 108 -8.88 1.89 -15.90
N TYR A 109 -10.16 1.70 -16.21
CA TYR A 109 -10.87 2.62 -17.10
C TYR A 109 -10.83 4.05 -16.57
N ILE A 110 -11.09 4.25 -15.26
CA ILE A 110 -11.05 5.57 -14.62
C ILE A 110 -9.64 6.17 -14.65
N ASP A 111 -8.61 5.36 -14.36
CA ASP A 111 -7.21 5.81 -14.41
C ASP A 111 -6.79 6.24 -15.83
N ASP A 112 -7.27 5.54 -16.85
CA ASP A 112 -7.01 5.84 -18.26
C ASP A 112 -7.80 7.07 -18.77
N GLN A 113 -8.80 7.59 -18.04
CA GLN A 113 -9.53 8.83 -18.37
C GLN A 113 -8.75 10.13 -18.03
N GLY A 114 -7.42 10.09 -18.14
CA GLY A 114 -6.52 11.24 -17.91
C GLY A 114 -6.08 11.42 -16.46
N LEU A 115 -6.51 10.57 -15.53
CA LEU A 115 -5.99 10.59 -14.15
C LEU A 115 -4.52 10.16 -14.13
N THR A 116 -4.13 9.19 -14.94
CA THR A 116 -2.73 8.76 -15.10
C THR A 116 -1.85 9.90 -15.62
N ASP A 117 -2.32 10.67 -16.62
CA ASP A 117 -1.59 11.80 -17.21
C ASP A 117 -1.46 12.97 -16.22
N LEU A 118 -2.50 13.21 -15.41
CA LEU A 118 -2.46 14.20 -14.34
C LEU A 118 -1.53 13.77 -13.19
N GLN A 119 -1.46 12.47 -12.86
CA GLN A 119 -0.50 11.96 -11.88
C GLN A 119 0.94 12.07 -12.40
N ALA A 120 1.18 11.73 -13.67
CA ALA A 120 2.49 11.81 -14.31
C ALA A 120 3.02 13.25 -14.41
N SER A 121 2.13 14.23 -14.60
CA SER A 121 2.47 15.66 -14.60
C SER A 121 2.59 16.29 -13.21
N GLY A 122 2.29 15.55 -12.13
CA GLY A 122 2.29 16.05 -10.76
C GLY A 122 1.12 16.97 -10.41
N LEU A 123 0.14 17.10 -11.31
CA LEU A 123 -1.03 17.97 -11.16
C LEU A 123 -2.22 17.27 -10.49
N ALA A 124 -2.30 15.93 -10.53
CA ALA A 124 -3.25 15.18 -9.73
C ALA A 124 -2.70 14.91 -8.33
N VAL A 125 -3.10 15.74 -7.38
CA VAL A 125 -3.16 15.29 -5.98
C VAL A 125 -4.40 14.41 -5.86
N ALA A 126 -4.26 13.17 -5.40
CA ALA A 126 -5.33 12.18 -5.23
C ALA A 126 -6.45 12.58 -4.23
N ARG A 127 -6.62 13.88 -3.95
CA ARG A 127 -7.61 14.45 -3.04
C ARG A 127 -8.94 14.83 -3.70
N ASP A 128 -8.98 15.00 -5.02
CA ASP A 128 -10.14 15.66 -5.67
C ASP A 128 -11.01 14.76 -6.55
N LEU A 129 -10.81 13.44 -6.52
CA LEU A 129 -11.66 12.52 -7.28
C LEU A 129 -13.02 12.38 -6.60
N LYS A 130 -14.07 12.81 -7.32
CA LYS A 130 -15.45 12.60 -6.89
C LYS A 130 -15.78 11.10 -6.92
N PRO A 131 -16.61 10.60 -5.98
CA PRO A 131 -17.05 9.22 -6.00
C PRO A 131 -17.73 8.87 -7.33
N VAL A 132 -17.35 7.72 -7.92
CA VAL A 132 -17.96 7.20 -9.14
C VAL A 132 -19.12 6.26 -8.77
N ARG A 133 -20.31 6.50 -9.34
CA ARG A 133 -21.46 5.60 -9.22
C ARG A 133 -21.53 4.70 -10.44
N LEU A 134 -21.57 3.39 -10.21
CA LEU A 134 -21.84 2.40 -11.26
C LEU A 134 -23.34 2.10 -11.34
N SER A 135 -23.76 1.54 -12.48
CA SER A 135 -25.13 1.04 -12.71
C SER A 135 -25.41 -0.31 -12.03
N ILE A 136 -24.40 -0.94 -11.42
CA ILE A 136 -24.51 -2.27 -10.81
C ILE A 136 -25.19 -2.19 -9.43
N ASP A 137 -26.21 -3.02 -9.22
CA ASP A 137 -26.81 -3.26 -7.90
C ASP A 137 -26.15 -4.49 -7.25
N LEU A 138 -25.47 -4.27 -6.13
CA LEU A 138 -24.81 -5.31 -5.35
C LEU A 138 -25.76 -6.43 -4.88
N ARG A 139 -27.03 -6.11 -4.63
CA ARG A 139 -28.02 -7.09 -4.17
C ARG A 139 -28.37 -8.08 -5.28
N ILE A 140 -28.51 -7.58 -6.51
CA ILE A 140 -28.78 -8.41 -7.68
C ILE A 140 -27.55 -9.24 -8.02
N GLN A 141 -26.36 -8.62 -8.03
CA GLN A 141 -25.10 -9.30 -8.33
C GLN A 141 -24.83 -10.48 -7.38
N ASN A 142 -25.21 -10.36 -6.10
CA ASN A 142 -25.03 -11.43 -5.11
C ASN A 142 -25.99 -12.62 -5.32
N VAL A 143 -27.14 -12.41 -5.97
CA VAL A 143 -28.14 -13.46 -6.25
C VAL A 143 -27.80 -14.24 -7.51
N VAL A 144 -27.07 -13.63 -8.46
CA VAL A 144 -26.73 -14.21 -9.78
C VAL A 144 -25.44 -15.06 -9.72
N ARG A 145 -24.93 -15.38 -8.52
CA ARG A 145 -23.71 -16.19 -8.34
C ARG A 145 -23.92 -17.66 -8.69
#